data_AF-A0A6L7IJM2-F1
#
_entry.id   AF-A0A6L7IJM2-F1
#
_cell.length_a   1.000
_cell.length_b   1.000
_cell.length_c   1.000
_cell.angle_alpha   90.00
_cell.angle_beta   90.00
_cell.angle_gamma   90.00
#
_symmetry.space_group_name_H-M   'P 1'
#
loop_
_entity.id
_entity.type
_entity.pdbx_description
1 polymer ?
#
loop_
_entity_poly.entity_id
_entity_poly.type
_entity_poly.pdbx_seq_one_letter_code
_entity_poly.pdbx_strand_id
1 'polypeptide(L)'
;MKKTFLILSLLCFGFFFAQKSENYLEISYNSICCGTPPTDPVINYISIFQKKNKTKPFEIFRQSGLGREGEFKLFVGTDHLSPKMKTKFTSGLQDVINSQNKASSKTNKGKIDFNSSEIVKKAALLNIDNLIIYKKEQSK
;
A
#
# COMPACT_ATOMS: atom_id res chain seq x y z
N MET A 1 9.05 4.49 58.63
CA MET A 1 8.27 5.14 57.56
C MET A 1 9.15 6.14 56.84
N LYS A 2 8.85 6.43 55.56
CA LYS A 2 9.67 7.13 54.52
C LYS A 2 10.36 6.16 53.55
N LYS A 3 9.53 5.37 52.85
CA LYS A 3 9.86 4.85 51.52
C LYS A 3 9.37 5.86 50.47
N THR A 4 9.85 5.71 49.25
CA THR A 4 9.38 6.33 48.00
C THR A 4 9.93 7.72 47.65
N PHE A 5 11.18 7.78 47.18
CA PHE A 5 11.59 8.78 46.18
C PHE A 5 12.81 8.23 45.43
N LEU A 6 12.59 7.44 44.38
CA LEU A 6 13.50 7.21 43.25
C LEU A 6 12.94 6.15 42.28
N ILE A 7 11.71 6.35 41.81
CA ILE A 7 11.16 5.61 40.67
C ILE A 7 10.48 6.65 39.77
N LEU A 8 11.25 7.51 39.07
CA LEU A 8 10.67 8.43 38.09
C LEU A 8 11.64 8.88 36.98
N SER A 9 12.56 8.02 36.53
CA SER A 9 13.51 8.41 35.47
C SER A 9 13.77 7.32 34.42
N LEU A 10 12.80 6.46 34.13
CA LEU A 10 12.95 5.50 33.02
C LEU A 10 11.67 5.29 32.20
N LEU A 11 10.86 6.33 32.07
CA LEU A 11 9.89 6.44 30.97
C LEU A 11 10.48 7.39 29.94
N CYS A 12 11.60 6.99 29.33
CA CYS A 12 11.99 7.57 28.04
C CYS A 12 10.88 7.17 27.07
N PHE A 13 10.07 8.16 26.70
CA PHE A 13 9.03 8.08 25.70
C PHE A 13 9.57 7.42 24.42
N GLY A 14 9.33 6.12 24.28
CA GLY A 14 9.34 5.46 22.99
C GLY A 14 8.11 5.94 22.23
N PHE A 15 8.12 7.20 21.77
CA PHE A 15 7.19 7.63 20.73
C PHE A 15 7.56 6.83 19.49
N PHE A 16 6.95 5.65 19.34
CA PHE A 16 6.83 4.98 18.07
C PHE A 16 5.91 5.84 17.21
N PHE A 17 6.42 6.98 16.74
CA PHE A 17 5.80 7.67 15.63
C PHE A 17 5.75 6.64 14.50
N ALA A 18 4.53 6.24 14.14
CA ALA A 18 4.26 5.61 12.87
C ALA A 18 4.70 6.62 11.80
N GLN A 19 5.98 6.57 11.44
CA GLN A 19 6.59 7.45 10.46
C GLN A 19 5.85 7.21 9.15
N LYS A 20 5.00 8.16 8.78
CA LYS A 20 4.27 8.15 7.51
C LYS A 20 5.28 8.13 6.38
N SER A 21 4.96 7.41 5.31
CA SER A 21 5.83 7.31 4.15
C SER A 21 5.88 8.65 3.41
N GLU A 22 7.02 8.99 2.85
CA GLU A 22 7.25 10.07 1.90
C GLU A 22 7.29 9.59 0.44
N ASN A 23 7.60 8.31 0.20
CA ASN A 23 7.68 7.69 -1.13
C ASN A 23 6.67 6.53 -1.29
N TYR A 24 5.89 6.61 -2.35
CA TYR A 24 4.81 5.67 -2.66
C TYR A 24 5.01 5.04 -4.03
N LEU A 25 4.68 3.76 -4.14
CA LEU A 25 4.48 3.09 -5.41
C LEU A 25 3.03 3.30 -5.85
N GLU A 26 2.83 3.69 -7.11
CA GLU A 26 1.51 3.85 -7.71
C GLU A 26 1.09 2.57 -8.44
N ILE A 27 -0.15 2.11 -8.22
CA ILE A 27 -0.76 0.99 -8.91
C ILE A 27 -2.10 1.47 -9.48
N SER A 28 -2.24 1.47 -10.79
CA SER A 28 -3.43 1.95 -11.49
C SER A 28 -4.34 0.78 -11.88
N TYR A 29 -5.62 0.84 -11.49
CA TYR A 29 -6.64 -0.13 -11.86
C TYR A 29 -7.54 0.48 -12.92
N ASN A 30 -7.40 0.00 -14.15
CA ASN A 30 -8.10 0.49 -15.32
C ASN A 30 -9.12 -0.54 -15.79
N SER A 31 -10.24 -0.10 -16.36
CA SER A 31 -11.23 -0.97 -16.97
C SER A 31 -11.08 -1.01 -18.50
N ILE A 32 -11.68 -2.03 -19.14
CA ILE A 32 -11.82 -2.13 -20.61
C ILE A 32 -13.30 -2.20 -20.97
N CYS A 33 -14.04 -3.06 -20.27
CA CYS A 33 -15.48 -2.96 -20.09
C CYS A 33 -15.84 -3.49 -18.71
N CYS A 34 -16.92 -2.95 -18.16
CA CYS A 34 -17.71 -3.64 -17.16
C CYS A 34 -16.93 -3.83 -15.82
N GLY A 35 -16.08 -2.85 -15.48
CA GLY A 35 -15.39 -2.73 -14.20
C GLY A 35 -13.88 -3.00 -14.25
N THR A 36 -13.22 -2.80 -13.11
CA THR A 36 -11.78 -3.04 -12.93
C THR A 36 -11.45 -4.49 -12.56
N PRO A 37 -10.17 -4.90 -12.66
CA PRO A 37 -9.72 -6.17 -12.11
C PRO A 37 -9.88 -6.22 -10.58
N PRO A 38 -9.98 -7.42 -9.98
CA PRO A 38 -10.11 -7.56 -8.53
C PRO A 38 -8.86 -7.06 -7.79
N THR A 39 -9.03 -6.40 -6.65
CA THR A 39 -7.91 -5.86 -5.86
C THR A 39 -7.21 -6.94 -5.02
N ASP A 40 -7.88 -8.06 -4.73
CA ASP A 40 -7.44 -9.08 -3.77
C ASP A 40 -6.04 -9.64 -4.03
N PRO A 41 -5.61 -9.97 -5.27
CA PRO A 41 -4.28 -10.55 -5.48
C PRO A 41 -3.16 -9.62 -5.02
N VAL A 42 -3.27 -8.33 -5.33
CA VAL A 42 -2.31 -7.30 -4.93
C VAL A 42 -2.34 -7.07 -3.42
N ILE A 43 -3.52 -6.91 -2.81
CA ILE A 43 -3.64 -6.69 -1.37
C ILE A 43 -3.17 -7.91 -0.57
N ASN A 44 -3.48 -9.12 -1.03
CA ASN A 44 -3.01 -10.35 -0.40
C ASN A 44 -1.49 -10.48 -0.51
N TYR A 45 -0.89 -10.13 -1.64
CA TYR A 45 0.56 -10.07 -1.76
C TYR A 45 1.19 -9.15 -0.71
N ILE A 46 0.68 -7.92 -0.59
CA ILE A 46 1.18 -6.94 0.39
C ILE A 46 1.06 -7.49 1.82
N SER A 47 -0.09 -8.07 2.16
CA SER A 47 -0.33 -8.67 3.47
C SER A 47 0.59 -9.86 3.76
N ILE A 48 0.79 -10.75 2.80
CA ILE A 48 1.67 -11.91 2.93
C ILE A 48 3.12 -11.45 3.06
N PHE A 49 3.55 -10.49 2.25
CA PHE A 49 4.89 -9.93 2.33
C PHE A 49 5.15 -9.31 3.70
N GLN A 50 4.21 -8.51 4.21
CA GLN A 50 4.30 -7.90 5.54
C GLN A 50 4.46 -8.98 6.62
N LYS A 51 3.58 -9.99 6.62
CA LYS A 51 3.61 -11.08 7.62
C LYS A 51 4.90 -11.90 7.54
N LYS A 52 5.33 -12.27 6.33
CA LYS A 52 6.52 -13.09 6.10
C LYS A 52 7.80 -12.38 6.52
N ASN A 53 7.90 -11.09 6.25
CA ASN A 53 9.12 -10.31 6.51
C ASN A 53 9.05 -9.53 7.83
N LYS A 54 7.96 -9.64 8.60
CA LYS A 54 7.72 -8.95 9.88
C LYS A 54 7.96 -7.44 9.79
N THR A 55 7.53 -6.83 8.68
CA THR A 55 7.69 -5.39 8.46
C THR A 55 6.62 -4.61 9.22
N LYS A 56 6.82 -3.30 9.36
CA LYS A 56 5.74 -2.40 9.79
C LYS A 56 4.55 -2.50 8.81
N PRO A 57 3.32 -2.20 9.25
CA PRO A 57 2.18 -2.12 8.36
C PRO A 57 2.42 -1.17 7.19
N PHE A 58 1.99 -1.56 6.00
CA PHE A 58 2.04 -0.69 4.83
C PHE A 58 0.98 0.42 4.96
N GLU A 59 1.40 1.66 4.73
CA GLU A 59 0.49 2.78 4.51
C GLU A 59 -0.02 2.69 3.07
N ILE A 60 -1.34 2.58 2.89
CA ILE A 60 -1.95 2.46 1.58
C ILE A 60 -3.02 3.54 1.45
N PHE A 61 -2.95 4.33 0.39
CA PHE A 61 -4.01 5.25 -0.01
C PHE A 61 -4.72 4.73 -1.25
N ARG A 62 -6.00 5.08 -1.39
CA ARG A 62 -6.80 4.82 -2.57
C ARG A 62 -7.34 6.13 -3.12
N GLN A 63 -7.06 6.42 -4.38
CA GLN A 63 -7.75 7.48 -5.12
C GLN A 63 -8.85 6.85 -5.97
N SER A 64 -10.09 7.29 -5.78
CA SER A 64 -11.26 6.77 -6.50
C SER A 64 -11.83 7.80 -7.48
N GLY A 65 -12.79 7.39 -8.31
CA GLY A 65 -13.50 8.29 -9.22
C GLY A 65 -12.69 8.67 -10.45
N LEU A 66 -11.79 7.77 -10.89
CA LEU A 66 -10.93 8.02 -12.07
C LEU A 66 -11.61 7.66 -13.40
N GLY A 67 -12.80 7.07 -13.35
CA GLY A 67 -13.59 6.75 -14.53
C GLY A 67 -14.99 6.27 -14.18
N ARG A 68 -15.72 5.83 -15.20
CA ARG A 68 -17.15 5.50 -15.11
C ARG A 68 -17.42 4.09 -14.61
N GLU A 69 -16.42 3.21 -14.65
CA GLU A 69 -16.56 1.79 -14.33
C GLU A 69 -15.91 1.42 -12.99
N GLY A 70 -15.44 2.43 -12.25
CA GLY A 70 -14.88 2.26 -10.91
C GLY A 70 -13.35 2.24 -10.88
N GLU A 71 -12.70 2.81 -11.89
CA GLU A 71 -11.26 2.99 -12.01
C GLU A 71 -10.70 3.75 -10.80
N PHE A 72 -9.55 3.29 -10.32
CA PHE A 72 -8.93 3.80 -9.11
C PHE A 72 -7.42 3.57 -9.11
N LYS A 73 -6.71 4.29 -8.23
CA LYS A 73 -5.28 4.08 -7.96
C LYS A 73 -5.07 3.66 -6.52
N LEU A 74 -4.07 2.82 -6.30
CA LEU A 74 -3.50 2.57 -4.98
C LEU A 74 -2.11 3.19 -4.88
N PHE A 75 -1.82 3.80 -3.75
CA PHE A 75 -0.49 4.32 -3.41
C PHE A 75 0.04 3.58 -2.20
N VAL A 76 1.14 2.85 -2.35
CA VAL A 76 1.70 1.98 -1.30
C VAL A 76 3.01 2.56 -0.79
N GLY A 77 3.03 2.97 0.48
CA GLY A 77 4.21 3.54 1.14
C GLY A 77 5.28 2.49 1.42
N THR A 78 6.52 2.76 1.01
CA THR A 78 7.62 1.76 1.04
C THR A 78 8.83 2.17 1.88
N ASP A 79 8.81 3.33 2.54
CA ASP A 79 10.02 3.86 3.20
C ASP A 79 10.50 3.09 4.41
N HIS A 80 9.61 2.29 5.01
CA HIS A 80 9.97 1.42 6.11
C HIS A 80 10.77 0.17 5.66
N LEU A 81 10.90 -0.06 4.35
CA LEU A 81 11.65 -1.18 3.79
C LEU A 81 13.10 -0.78 3.54
N SER A 82 14.03 -1.67 3.87
CA SER A 82 15.42 -1.52 3.42
C SER A 82 15.50 -1.62 1.88
N PRO A 83 16.53 -1.06 1.23
CA PRO A 83 16.65 -1.10 -0.23
C PRO A 83 16.50 -2.51 -0.83
N LYS A 84 17.16 -3.51 -0.21
CA LYS A 84 17.05 -4.92 -0.61
C LYS A 84 15.63 -5.48 -0.47
N MET A 85 14.92 -5.12 0.59
CA MET A 85 13.51 -5.53 0.78
C MET A 85 12.59 -4.83 -0.20
N LYS A 86 12.82 -3.54 -0.47
CA LYS A 86 12.07 -2.77 -1.45
C LYS A 86 12.21 -3.38 -2.85
N THR A 87 13.40 -3.77 -3.28
CA THR A 87 13.59 -4.48 -4.55
C THR A 87 12.78 -5.77 -4.59
N LYS A 88 12.89 -6.63 -3.56
CA LYS A 88 12.13 -7.89 -3.49
C LYS A 88 10.61 -7.68 -3.48
N PHE A 89 10.15 -6.66 -2.76
CA PHE A 89 8.74 -6.27 -2.69
C PHE A 89 8.24 -5.84 -4.07
N THR A 90 8.98 -4.95 -4.72
CA THR A 90 8.59 -4.37 -6.00
C THR A 90 8.58 -5.41 -7.11
N SER A 91 9.59 -6.30 -7.16
CA SER A 91 9.62 -7.42 -8.12
C SER A 91 8.46 -8.41 -7.90
N GLY A 92 8.22 -8.82 -6.65
CA GLY A 92 7.12 -9.74 -6.37
C GLY A 92 5.74 -9.13 -6.63
N LEU A 93 5.58 -7.82 -6.39
CA LEU A 93 4.36 -7.10 -6.75
C LEU A 93 4.14 -7.08 -8.27
N GLN A 94 5.21 -6.81 -9.03
CA GLN A 94 5.17 -6.86 -10.50
C GLN A 94 4.76 -8.25 -11.00
N ASP A 95 5.30 -9.32 -10.42
CA ASP A 95 4.98 -10.70 -10.81
C ASP A 95 3.49 -11.03 -10.58
N VAL A 96 2.92 -10.60 -9.45
CA VAL A 96 1.50 -10.79 -9.13
C VAL A 96 0.62 -10.04 -10.13
N ILE A 97 0.97 -8.79 -10.44
CA ILE A 97 0.24 -7.95 -11.40
C ILE A 97 0.30 -8.55 -12.81
N ASN A 98 1.48 -8.99 -13.25
CA ASN A 98 1.67 -9.63 -14.54
C ASN A 98 0.83 -10.92 -14.65
N SER A 99 0.84 -11.74 -13.60
CA SER A 99 0.02 -12.96 -13.53
C SER A 99 -1.48 -12.65 -13.60
N GLN A 100 -1.92 -11.64 -12.85
CA GLN A 100 -3.32 -11.21 -12.83
C GLN A 100 -3.77 -10.64 -14.18
N ASN A 101 -2.96 -9.81 -14.82
CA ASN A 101 -3.27 -9.25 -16.14
C ASN A 101 -3.35 -10.35 -17.21
N LYS A 102 -2.47 -11.36 -17.12
CA LYS A 102 -2.51 -12.53 -18.01
C LYS A 102 -3.77 -13.38 -17.79
N ALA A 103 -4.26 -13.50 -16.56
CA ALA A 103 -5.53 -14.17 -16.29
C ALA A 103 -6.74 -13.34 -16.75
N SER A 104 -6.68 -12.01 -16.59
CA SER A 104 -7.77 -11.08 -16.89
C SER A 104 -7.96 -10.82 -18.39
N SER A 105 -6.98 -11.18 -19.23
CA SER A 105 -7.14 -11.14 -20.69
C SER A 105 -8.31 -12.01 -21.21
N LYS A 106 -8.86 -12.88 -20.36
CA LYS A 106 -10.02 -13.72 -20.66
C LYS A 106 -11.36 -13.15 -20.17
N THR A 107 -11.34 -12.11 -19.33
CA THR A 107 -12.54 -11.68 -18.56
C THR A 107 -13.01 -10.26 -18.89
N ASN A 108 -12.39 -9.55 -19.83
CA ASN A 108 -12.74 -8.18 -20.27
C ASN A 108 -12.77 -7.09 -19.17
N LYS A 109 -12.42 -7.43 -17.92
CA LYS A 109 -12.50 -6.59 -16.71
C LYS A 109 -11.38 -5.54 -16.59
N GLY A 110 -10.70 -5.20 -17.69
CA GLY A 110 -9.59 -4.24 -17.66
C GLY A 110 -8.22 -4.80 -17.31
N LYS A 111 -7.30 -3.90 -16.90
CA LYS A 111 -5.89 -4.19 -16.63
C LYS A 111 -5.37 -3.37 -15.44
N ILE A 112 -4.34 -3.89 -14.79
CA ILE A 112 -3.60 -3.19 -13.75
C ILE A 112 -2.28 -2.69 -14.33
N ASP A 113 -2.04 -1.39 -14.27
CA ASP A 113 -0.78 -0.78 -14.70
C ASP A 113 0.10 -0.48 -13.49
N PHE A 114 1.37 -0.89 -13.58
CA PHE A 114 2.35 -0.72 -12.52
C PHE A 114 3.74 -0.48 -13.12
N ASN A 115 4.33 0.65 -12.75
CA ASN A 115 5.70 0.99 -13.08
C ASN A 115 6.56 0.96 -11.81
N SER A 116 7.36 -0.09 -11.66
CA SER A 116 8.26 -0.29 -10.51
C SER A 116 9.29 0.83 -10.30
N SER A 117 9.57 1.63 -11.32
CA SER A 117 10.53 2.75 -11.24
C SER A 117 9.88 4.08 -10.87
N GLU A 118 8.55 4.15 -10.92
CA GLU A 118 7.80 5.37 -10.64
C GLU A 118 7.56 5.50 -9.14
N ILE A 119 7.96 6.65 -8.60
CA ILE A 119 7.81 6.96 -7.18
C ILE A 119 7.01 8.25 -7.05
N VAL A 120 5.84 8.13 -6.43
CA VAL A 120 4.99 9.27 -6.09
C VAL A 120 5.40 9.81 -4.73
N LYS A 121 5.66 11.11 -4.65
CA LYS A 121 5.98 11.80 -3.39
C LYS A 121 4.69 12.11 -2.63
N LYS A 122 4.75 12.05 -1.30
CA LYS A 122 3.63 12.44 -0.43
C LYS A 122 3.07 13.83 -0.72
N ALA A 123 3.93 14.79 -1.02
CA ALA A 123 3.51 16.15 -1.38
C ALA A 123 2.58 16.17 -2.60
N ALA A 124 2.76 15.25 -3.56
CA ALA A 124 1.84 15.11 -4.69
C ALA A 124 0.49 14.54 -4.23
N LEU A 125 0.49 13.56 -3.31
CA LEU A 125 -0.73 12.96 -2.77
C LEU A 125 -1.62 13.96 -2.02
N LEU A 126 -1.04 14.97 -1.36
CA LEU A 126 -1.81 15.98 -0.62
C LEU A 126 -2.72 16.82 -1.51
N ASN A 127 -2.44 16.88 -2.81
CA ASN A 127 -3.20 17.64 -3.80
C ASN A 127 -4.13 16.75 -4.65
N ILE A 128 -4.24 15.46 -4.31
CA ILE A 128 -5.08 14.52 -5.04
C ILE A 128 -6.50 14.51 -4.46
N ASP A 129 -7.47 14.80 -5.32
CA ASP A 129 -8.88 14.67 -4.98
C ASP A 129 -9.29 13.21 -4.79
N ASN A 130 -10.32 12.98 -3.96
CA ASN A 130 -10.90 11.65 -3.72
C ASN A 130 -9.88 10.62 -3.18
N LEU A 131 -8.85 11.08 -2.48
CA LEU A 131 -7.86 10.25 -1.82
C LEU A 131 -8.33 9.86 -0.41
N ILE A 132 -8.40 8.57 -0.13
CA ILE A 132 -8.73 8.04 1.19
C ILE A 132 -7.66 7.07 1.67
N ILE A 133 -7.51 6.94 2.99
CA ILE A 133 -6.71 5.84 3.57
C ILE A 133 -7.42 4.53 3.25
N TYR A 134 -6.72 3.63 2.56
CA TYR A 134 -7.24 2.29 2.30
C TYR A 134 -7.20 1.49 3.58
N LYS A 135 -8.37 1.33 4.20
CA LYS A 135 -8.59 0.33 5.24
C LYS A 135 -9.22 -0.87 4.56
N LYS A 136 -8.64 -2.06 4.73
CA LYS A 136 -9.37 -3.29 4.44
C LYS A 136 -10.64 -3.22 5.29
N GLU A 137 -11.80 -3.02 4.67
CA GLU A 137 -13.06 -3.29 5.35
C GLU A 137 -12.93 -4.73 5.83
N GLN A 138 -12.85 -4.91 7.14
CA GLN A 138 -12.94 -6.24 7.70
C GLN A 138 -14.35 -6.70 7.36
N SER A 139 -14.46 -7.53 6.31
CA SER A 139 -15.70 -8.22 6.00
C SER A 139 -16.14 -8.92 7.28
N LYS A 140 -17.27 -8.47 7.82
CA LYS A 140 -18.04 -9.24 8.80
C LYS A 140 -18.36 -10.62 8.25
#